data_AF-K8EMN1-F1
#
_entry.id   AF-K8EMN1-F1
#
_cell.length_a   1.000
_cell.length_b   1.000
_cell.length_c   1.000
_cell.angle_alpha   90.00
_cell.angle_beta   90.00
_cell.angle_gamma   90.00
#
_symmetry.space_group_name_H-M   'P 1'
#
loop_
_entity.id
_entity.type
_entity.pdbx_description
1 polymer ?
#
loop_
_entity_poly.entity_id
_entity_poly.type
_entity_poly.pdbx_seq_one_letter_code
_entity_poly.pdbx_strand_id
1 'polypeptide(L)'
;MATLASSHFLSPAAIASSFHRRHLCQRCRKRKRAPTTNKKSSNRPIPIPLSALSIEEEEQDVSHFINLKNGIEALPVLREHFPHKHINFMRMQSTLCERGDMEKIMLEVDANLLLKLATDRPCVIYDYGSRSEETGLPRSFWYGLESMMYFLRHEWGFDGYGEEDNIGCTDGRRRREVVLRGKKCTKEIERKRTFFSKSLKKKIRYYRQFIPETHSRELKVIGAYKLTAHDGDREYYKETLNEHLRIQSSTSRSRSHDDDRNDDNGDDDSLEATIEKLEQLGFKIFRGGDREQEWLDMIKSSSSSTGT
;
A
#
# COMPACT_ATOMS: atom_id res chain seq x y z
N MET A 1 -52.00 34.71 40.67
CA MET A 1 -51.95 33.99 41.96
C MET A 1 -50.57 33.33 42.06
N ALA A 2 -49.79 33.75 43.07
CA ALA A 2 -48.76 33.03 43.85
C ALA A 2 -47.78 32.04 43.14
N THR A 3 -46.47 31.97 43.37
CA THR A 3 -45.58 32.49 44.43
C THR A 3 -44.10 32.26 44.03
N LEU A 4 -43.21 32.99 44.72
CA LEU A 4 -41.73 33.01 44.69
C LEU A 4 -41.05 31.77 45.30
N ALA A 5 -39.76 31.54 44.94
CA ALA A 5 -38.58 31.21 45.79
C ALA A 5 -37.43 30.76 44.85
N SER A 6 -36.21 31.29 44.75
CA SER A 6 -35.19 31.87 45.66
C SER A 6 -34.45 30.90 46.59
N SER A 7 -33.18 30.65 46.22
CA SER A 7 -31.95 30.77 47.04
C SER A 7 -31.22 29.54 47.65
N HIS A 8 -29.88 29.67 47.54
CA HIS A 8 -28.75 29.05 48.27
C HIS A 8 -28.37 27.59 47.89
N PHE A 9 -27.10 27.19 47.71
CA PHE A 9 -25.93 27.33 48.59
C PHE A 9 -24.58 27.13 47.82
N LEU A 10 -23.57 27.95 48.20
CA LEU A 10 -22.13 27.70 48.37
C LEU A 10 -21.15 27.36 47.22
N SER A 11 -20.14 28.24 47.10
CA SER A 11 -18.75 27.96 46.70
C SER A 11 -17.93 27.45 47.91
N PRO A 12 -16.87 26.65 47.70
CA PRO A 12 -15.47 27.17 47.80
C PRO A 12 -14.56 26.59 46.68
N ALA A 13 -13.68 27.35 46.03
CA ALA A 13 -12.37 27.87 46.43
C ALA A 13 -11.22 26.84 46.53
N ALA A 14 -10.16 27.11 45.73
CA ALA A 14 -8.76 26.64 45.80
C ALA A 14 -8.51 25.13 45.56
N ILE A 15 -7.50 24.68 44.79
CA ILE A 15 -6.07 24.91 45.02
C ILE A 15 -5.32 24.86 43.67
N ALA A 16 -4.63 25.95 43.34
CA ALA A 16 -3.52 25.96 42.40
C ALA A 16 -2.25 25.51 43.13
N SER A 17 -1.54 24.53 42.59
CA SER A 17 -0.22 24.13 43.06
C SER A 17 0.81 24.39 41.97
N SER A 18 1.53 25.50 42.17
CA SER A 18 2.81 25.80 41.56
C SER A 18 3.86 24.80 42.04
N PHE A 19 4.62 24.19 41.13
CA PHE A 19 5.91 23.60 41.48
C PHE A 19 7.07 24.34 40.83
N HIS A 20 7.96 24.72 41.72
CA HIS A 20 9.12 25.58 41.57
C HIS A 20 10.22 25.01 40.68
N ARG A 21 10.84 25.93 39.93
CA ARG A 21 12.25 25.86 39.53
C ARG A 21 13.13 25.52 40.74
N ARG A 22 14.04 24.56 40.58
CA ARG A 22 15.38 24.64 41.18
C ARG A 22 16.45 24.28 40.15
N HIS A 23 17.32 25.26 39.94
CA HIS A 23 18.64 25.10 39.37
C HIS A 23 19.44 24.07 40.18
N LEU A 24 20.11 23.14 39.50
CA LEU A 24 21.41 22.66 39.97
C LEU A 24 22.41 22.70 38.82
N CYS A 25 23.34 23.63 38.99
CA CYS A 25 24.58 23.78 38.25
C CYS A 25 25.54 22.68 38.70
N GLN A 26 26.03 21.85 37.78
CA GLN A 26 27.29 21.12 37.97
C GLN A 26 28.19 21.33 36.75
N ARG A 27 29.14 22.24 36.92
CA ARG A 27 30.39 22.32 36.16
C ARG A 27 31.38 21.29 36.70
N CYS A 28 32.34 20.91 35.83
CA CYS A 28 33.55 20.09 36.03
C CYS A 28 33.39 18.65 35.50
N ARG A 29 34.23 18.09 34.62
CA ARG A 29 35.55 18.46 34.10
C ARG A 29 35.76 17.76 32.74
N LYS A 30 36.20 18.49 31.73
CA LYS A 30 36.83 17.94 30.52
C LYS A 30 38.13 17.24 30.93
N ARG A 31 38.22 15.91 30.75
CA ARG A 31 39.51 15.19 30.70
C ARG A 31 39.78 14.82 29.25
N LYS A 32 40.73 15.53 28.64
CA LYS A 32 41.42 15.11 27.42
C LYS A 32 42.13 13.78 27.71
N ARG A 33 41.81 12.72 26.96
CA ARG A 33 42.65 11.53 26.86
C ARG A 33 43.34 11.56 25.51
N ALA A 34 44.66 11.36 25.56
CA ALA A 34 45.57 11.29 24.43
C ALA A 34 45.30 10.03 23.56
N PRO A 35 45.75 10.03 22.29
CA PRO A 35 45.45 8.95 21.36
C PRO A 35 46.40 7.78 21.57
N THR A 36 45.85 6.61 21.88
CA THR A 36 46.61 5.36 21.87
C THR A 36 46.57 4.75 20.47
N THR A 37 47.72 4.77 19.81
CA THR A 37 47.99 4.06 18.57
C THR A 37 47.94 2.56 18.81
N ASN A 38 46.88 1.90 18.35
CA ASN A 38 46.82 0.44 18.29
C ASN A 38 46.84 0.02 16.81
N LYS A 39 48.00 -0.43 16.35
CA LYS A 39 48.18 -1.15 15.09
C LYS A 39 47.40 -2.45 15.18
N LYS A 40 46.20 -2.50 14.59
CA LYS A 40 45.51 -3.75 14.27
C LYS A 40 45.80 -4.11 12.81
N SER A 41 46.30 -5.33 12.63
CA SER A 41 46.59 -5.96 11.35
C SER A 41 45.36 -5.91 10.44
N SER A 42 45.55 -5.31 9.26
CA SER A 42 44.58 -5.25 8.19
C SER A 42 44.60 -6.56 7.41
N ASN A 43 43.82 -7.55 7.84
CA ASN A 43 43.27 -8.55 6.93
C ASN A 43 41.87 -8.08 6.52
N ARG A 44 41.80 -7.13 5.60
CA ARG A 44 40.56 -6.84 4.87
C ARG A 44 40.58 -7.70 3.61
N PRO A 45 39.52 -8.49 3.35
CA PRO A 45 39.33 -9.09 2.04
C PRO A 45 39.31 -7.98 0.99
N ILE A 46 40.02 -8.21 -0.12
CA ILE A 46 40.03 -7.34 -1.29
C ILE A 46 38.57 -7.17 -1.74
N PRO A 47 38.04 -5.94 -1.92
CA PRO A 47 36.73 -5.75 -2.51
C PRO A 47 36.79 -6.25 -3.95
N ILE A 48 36.02 -7.29 -4.24
CA ILE A 48 35.79 -7.71 -5.63
C ILE A 48 35.05 -6.55 -6.31
N PRO A 49 35.50 -6.07 -7.48
CA PRO A 49 34.81 -5.00 -8.18
C PRO A 49 33.38 -5.42 -8.52
N LEU A 50 32.40 -4.61 -8.10
CA LEU A 50 30.95 -4.81 -8.27
C LEU A 50 30.47 -4.73 -9.74
N SER A 51 31.38 -4.69 -10.70
CA SER A 51 31.10 -4.42 -12.12
C SER A 51 30.81 -5.68 -12.95
N ALA A 52 30.58 -6.83 -12.31
CA ALA A 52 30.42 -8.11 -13.01
C ALA A 52 29.27 -8.99 -12.49
N LEU A 53 28.33 -8.45 -11.70
CA LEU A 53 27.05 -9.11 -11.49
C LEU A 53 26.09 -8.58 -12.55
N SER A 54 26.00 -9.30 -13.66
CA SER A 54 24.80 -9.31 -14.48
C SER A 54 23.65 -9.64 -13.53
N ILE A 55 22.83 -8.64 -13.22
CA ILE A 55 21.55 -8.85 -12.54
C ILE A 55 20.72 -9.59 -13.56
N GLU A 56 20.73 -10.92 -13.48
CA GLU A 56 19.63 -11.70 -14.03
C GLU A 56 18.39 -11.15 -13.33
N GLU A 57 17.44 -10.60 -14.10
CA GLU A 57 16.15 -10.19 -13.58
C GLU A 57 15.46 -11.46 -13.10
N GLU A 58 15.73 -11.87 -11.86
CA GLU A 58 14.98 -12.93 -11.19
C GLU A 58 13.51 -12.52 -11.26
N GLU A 59 12.70 -13.30 -11.98
CA GLU A 59 11.27 -13.08 -12.07
C GLU A 59 10.72 -13.03 -10.64
N GLN A 60 10.11 -11.89 -10.28
CA GLN A 60 9.63 -11.67 -8.92
C GLN A 60 8.19 -12.15 -8.80
N ASP A 61 7.99 -13.17 -7.98
CA ASP A 61 6.66 -13.72 -7.69
C ASP A 61 5.64 -12.66 -7.26
N VAL A 62 4.52 -12.62 -8.00
CA VAL A 62 3.46 -11.65 -7.87
C VAL A 62 2.58 -11.95 -6.65
N SER A 63 2.32 -10.93 -5.85
CA SER A 63 1.49 -11.05 -4.64
C SER A 63 0.04 -10.66 -4.89
N HIS A 64 -0.88 -11.55 -4.55
CA HIS A 64 -2.31 -11.35 -4.76
C HIS A 64 -3.00 -10.83 -3.50
N PHE A 65 -3.82 -9.79 -3.65
CA PHE A 65 -4.57 -9.14 -2.57
C PHE A 65 -6.04 -8.96 -2.95
N ILE A 66 -6.96 -9.40 -2.09
CA ILE A 66 -8.39 -9.15 -2.28
C ILE A 66 -8.82 -7.96 -1.44
N ASN A 67 -9.44 -6.96 -2.10
CA ASN A 67 -10.15 -5.91 -1.39
C ASN A 67 -11.48 -6.47 -0.85
N LEU A 68 -11.68 -6.39 0.45
CA LEU A 68 -12.81 -7.03 1.12
C LEU A 68 -14.18 -6.47 0.67
N LYS A 69 -15.18 -7.34 0.84
CA LYS A 69 -16.55 -7.27 0.34
C LYS A 69 -16.62 -7.74 -1.12
N ASN A 70 -16.68 -6.85 -2.10
CA ASN A 70 -16.98 -7.27 -3.47
C ASN A 70 -15.80 -8.00 -4.14
N GLY A 71 -14.55 -7.67 -3.80
CA GLY A 71 -13.38 -8.39 -4.32
C GLY A 71 -13.33 -9.88 -3.98
N ILE A 72 -14.13 -10.35 -3.02
CA ILE A 72 -14.26 -11.79 -2.69
C ILE A 72 -14.76 -12.60 -3.89
N GLU A 73 -15.50 -11.99 -4.84
CA GLU A 73 -15.92 -12.62 -6.11
C GLU A 73 -14.73 -13.08 -6.98
N ALA A 74 -13.51 -12.57 -6.73
CA ALA A 74 -12.31 -13.04 -7.42
C ALA A 74 -11.89 -14.45 -6.96
N LEU A 75 -12.24 -14.88 -5.73
CA LEU A 75 -11.71 -16.10 -5.12
C LEU A 75 -11.88 -17.37 -5.96
N PRO A 76 -13.05 -17.65 -6.58
CA PRO A 76 -13.20 -18.83 -7.43
C PRO A 76 -12.18 -18.86 -8.57
N VAL A 77 -12.08 -17.75 -9.32
CA VAL A 77 -11.16 -17.61 -10.46
C VAL A 77 -9.70 -17.70 -10.01
N LEU A 78 -9.35 -17.06 -8.88
CA LEU A 78 -7.98 -17.08 -8.38
C LEU A 78 -7.55 -18.47 -7.91
N ARG A 79 -8.44 -19.24 -7.28
CA ARG A 79 -8.13 -20.62 -6.89
C ARG A 79 -7.90 -21.53 -8.09
N GLU A 80 -8.65 -21.33 -9.16
CA GLU A 80 -8.57 -22.15 -10.36
C GLU A 80 -7.31 -21.84 -11.18
N HIS A 81 -7.01 -20.56 -11.39
CA HIS A 81 -5.93 -20.14 -12.30
C HIS A 81 -4.61 -19.78 -11.60
N PHE A 82 -4.63 -19.60 -10.27
CA PHE A 82 -3.46 -19.31 -9.43
C PHE A 82 -3.44 -20.22 -8.17
N PRO A 83 -3.56 -21.55 -8.32
CA PRO A 83 -3.79 -22.48 -7.19
C PRO A 83 -2.66 -22.52 -6.16
N HIS A 84 -1.43 -22.16 -6.57
CA HIS A 84 -0.25 -22.18 -5.70
C HIS A 84 0.08 -20.82 -5.07
N LYS A 85 -0.65 -19.76 -5.44
CA LYS A 85 -0.38 -18.41 -4.95
C LYS A 85 -1.10 -18.13 -3.64
N HIS A 86 -0.40 -17.52 -2.69
CA HIS A 86 -0.98 -17.12 -1.41
C HIS A 86 -1.83 -15.83 -1.57
N ILE A 87 -3.13 -15.96 -1.32
CA ILE A 87 -4.07 -14.84 -1.38
C ILE A 87 -4.09 -14.10 -0.04
N ASN A 88 -3.85 -12.79 -0.10
CA ASN A 88 -3.89 -11.90 1.06
C ASN A 88 -5.18 -11.09 1.02
N PHE A 89 -5.62 -10.57 2.15
CA PHE A 89 -6.82 -9.73 2.23
C PHE A 89 -6.44 -8.34 2.70
N MET A 90 -7.10 -7.33 2.14
CA MET A 90 -6.97 -5.95 2.55
C MET A 90 -8.33 -5.26 2.55
N ARG A 91 -8.39 -4.07 3.15
CA ARG A 91 -9.63 -3.30 3.19
C ARG A 91 -9.37 -1.87 2.76
N MET A 92 -9.92 -1.51 1.61
CA MET A 92 -9.95 -0.16 1.07
C MET A 92 -11.38 0.20 0.72
N GLN A 93 -12.07 0.84 1.66
CA GLN A 93 -13.50 1.08 1.55
C GLN A 93 -13.84 2.22 0.57
N SER A 94 -14.70 1.93 -0.39
CA SER A 94 -15.26 2.94 -1.30
C SER A 94 -16.05 4.05 -0.59
N THR A 95 -16.61 3.77 0.59
CA THR A 95 -17.34 4.75 1.42
C THR A 95 -16.40 5.74 2.11
N LEU A 96 -15.21 5.30 2.52
CA LEU A 96 -14.17 6.22 3.03
C LEU A 96 -13.62 7.07 1.88
N CYS A 97 -13.47 6.47 0.70
CA CYS A 97 -13.11 7.21 -0.51
C CYS A 97 -14.16 8.28 -0.82
N GLU A 98 -15.45 7.95 -0.76
CA GLU A 98 -16.54 8.90 -0.99
C GLU A 98 -16.54 10.08 -0.02
N ARG A 99 -16.27 9.81 1.26
CA ARG A 99 -16.14 10.84 2.30
C ARG A 99 -14.84 11.64 2.21
N GLY A 100 -13.88 11.19 1.40
CA GLY A 100 -12.55 11.79 1.31
C GLY A 100 -11.69 11.59 2.56
N ASP A 101 -12.00 10.60 3.40
CA ASP A 101 -11.29 10.31 4.65
C ASP A 101 -10.03 9.47 4.37
N MET A 102 -9.03 10.14 3.77
CA MET A 102 -7.79 9.51 3.33
C MET A 102 -6.92 8.99 4.47
N GLU A 103 -7.03 9.61 5.65
CA GLU A 103 -6.31 9.14 6.83
C GLU A 103 -6.79 7.75 7.26
N LYS A 104 -8.11 7.53 7.34
CA LYS A 104 -8.64 6.20 7.66
C LYS A 104 -8.29 5.16 6.60
N ILE A 105 -8.34 5.53 5.30
CA ILE A 105 -7.90 4.63 4.23
C ILE A 105 -6.45 4.18 4.47
N MET A 106 -5.54 5.11 4.74
CA MET A 106 -4.12 4.79 4.96
C MET A 106 -3.87 4.03 6.28
N LEU A 107 -4.70 4.24 7.29
CA LEU A 107 -4.67 3.44 8.53
C LEU A 107 -5.09 1.99 8.28
N GLU A 108 -5.99 1.72 7.34
CA GLU A 108 -6.46 0.38 6.96
C GLU A 108 -5.54 -0.36 5.98
N VAL A 109 -4.59 0.31 5.35
CA VAL A 109 -3.60 -0.34 4.48
C VAL A 109 -2.84 -1.41 5.25
N ASP A 110 -2.86 -2.63 4.70
CA ASP A 110 -2.33 -3.84 5.30
C ASP A 110 -0.81 -3.83 5.42
N ALA A 111 -0.30 -4.41 6.50
CA ALA A 111 1.13 -4.47 6.77
C ALA A 111 1.90 -5.34 5.76
N ASN A 112 1.30 -6.43 5.25
CA ASN A 112 1.94 -7.28 4.25
C ASN A 112 2.05 -6.57 2.92
N LEU A 113 1.04 -5.78 2.54
CA LEU A 113 1.11 -4.96 1.32
C LEU A 113 2.24 -3.94 1.43
N LEU A 114 2.33 -3.20 2.55
CA LEU A 114 3.40 -2.21 2.75
C LEU A 114 4.79 -2.85 2.72
N LEU A 115 4.95 -4.03 3.32
CA LEU A 115 6.24 -4.72 3.32
C LEU A 115 6.62 -5.20 1.92
N LYS A 116 5.69 -5.84 1.19
CA LYS A 116 5.92 -6.31 -0.18
C LYS A 116 6.29 -5.17 -1.12
N LEU A 117 5.59 -4.05 -1.04
CA LEU A 117 5.90 -2.86 -1.83
C LEU A 117 7.23 -2.20 -1.43
N ALA A 118 7.63 -2.28 -0.15
CA ALA A 118 8.93 -1.76 0.28
C ALA A 118 10.09 -2.65 -0.21
N THR A 119 9.85 -3.93 -0.47
CA THR A 119 10.85 -4.89 -0.98
C THR A 119 10.72 -5.15 -2.48
N ASP A 120 10.19 -4.18 -3.24
CA ASP A 120 10.05 -4.20 -4.71
C ASP A 120 9.15 -5.31 -5.29
N ARG A 121 8.37 -6.00 -4.45
CA ARG A 121 7.57 -7.16 -4.88
C ARG A 121 6.27 -6.73 -5.58
N PRO A 122 6.00 -7.20 -6.81
CA PRO A 122 4.78 -6.87 -7.53
C PRO A 122 3.52 -7.30 -6.78
N CYS A 123 2.49 -6.45 -6.81
CA CYS A 123 1.22 -6.69 -6.12
C CYS A 123 0.01 -6.47 -7.05
N VAL A 124 -0.92 -7.42 -7.07
CA VAL A 124 -2.21 -7.30 -7.74
C VAL A 124 -3.31 -7.20 -6.69
N ILE A 125 -4.12 -6.15 -6.77
CA ILE A 125 -5.27 -5.95 -5.89
C ILE A 125 -6.55 -6.22 -6.67
N TYR A 126 -7.42 -7.10 -6.16
CA TYR A 126 -8.68 -7.49 -6.77
C TYR A 126 -9.87 -6.78 -6.13
N ASP A 127 -10.76 -6.25 -6.96
CA ASP A 127 -12.03 -5.67 -6.49
C ASP A 127 -13.11 -5.80 -7.56
N TYR A 128 -14.38 -5.87 -7.15
CA TYR A 128 -15.51 -5.92 -8.07
C TYR A 128 -16.36 -4.65 -7.88
N GLY A 129 -16.42 -3.82 -8.92
CA GLY A 129 -17.09 -2.53 -8.89
C GLY A 129 -18.60 -2.69 -9.04
N SER A 130 -19.38 -1.95 -8.23
CA SER A 130 -20.85 -2.10 -8.19
C SER A 130 -21.69 -0.98 -8.80
N ARG A 131 -21.09 0.12 -9.27
CA ARG A 131 -21.85 1.37 -9.47
C ARG A 131 -21.58 2.19 -10.73
N SER A 132 -20.67 1.75 -11.59
CA SER A 132 -20.36 2.47 -12.83
C SER A 132 -20.55 1.52 -13.99
N GLU A 133 -21.72 1.55 -14.62
CA GLU A 133 -22.04 0.71 -15.78
C GLU A 133 -21.08 0.96 -16.96
N GLU A 134 -20.62 2.21 -17.16
CA GLU A 134 -19.74 2.55 -18.30
C GLU A 134 -18.33 1.96 -18.17
N THR A 135 -17.66 2.11 -17.02
CA THR A 135 -16.26 1.67 -16.86
C THR A 135 -16.09 0.41 -16.01
N GLY A 136 -16.98 0.19 -15.06
CA GLY A 136 -16.82 -0.80 -13.97
C GLY A 136 -15.74 -0.47 -12.95
N LEU A 137 -15.02 0.67 -13.08
CA LEU A 137 -13.83 0.97 -12.28
C LEU A 137 -14.20 1.28 -10.81
N PRO A 138 -13.73 0.47 -9.84
CA PRO A 138 -14.02 0.68 -8.42
C PRO A 138 -13.48 2.01 -7.91
N ARG A 139 -14.23 2.69 -7.03
CA ARG A 139 -13.78 3.93 -6.37
C ARG A 139 -12.57 3.71 -5.46
N SER A 140 -12.51 2.55 -4.84
CA SER A 140 -11.32 2.05 -4.15
C SER A 140 -10.08 2.14 -5.04
N PHE A 141 -10.18 1.91 -6.35
CA PHE A 141 -9.02 1.96 -7.25
C PHE A 141 -8.70 3.38 -7.70
N TRP A 142 -9.58 3.98 -8.50
CA TRP A 142 -9.28 5.28 -9.11
C TRP A 142 -9.05 6.38 -8.08
N TYR A 143 -9.63 6.27 -6.87
CA TYR A 143 -9.38 7.24 -5.81
C TYR A 143 -8.49 6.71 -4.70
N GLY A 144 -8.84 5.57 -4.11
CA GLY A 144 -8.16 5.04 -2.93
C GLY A 144 -6.74 4.58 -3.23
N LEU A 145 -6.58 3.68 -4.22
CA LEU A 145 -5.30 3.07 -4.60
C LEU A 145 -4.36 4.13 -5.17
N GLU A 146 -4.88 5.02 -6.02
CA GLU A 146 -4.10 6.16 -6.54
C GLU A 146 -3.56 7.06 -5.42
N SER A 147 -4.44 7.45 -4.49
CA SER A 147 -4.05 8.28 -3.34
C SER A 147 -3.04 7.55 -2.46
N MET A 148 -3.25 6.25 -2.20
CA MET A 148 -2.32 5.41 -1.44
C MET A 148 -0.92 5.42 -2.08
N MET A 149 -0.83 5.13 -3.38
CA MET A 149 0.43 5.14 -4.10
C MET A 149 1.13 6.51 -4.00
N TYR A 150 0.40 7.61 -4.15
CA TYR A 150 0.95 8.94 -3.96
C TYR A 150 1.52 9.15 -2.56
N PHE A 151 0.77 8.77 -1.52
CA PHE A 151 1.23 8.94 -0.14
C PHE A 151 2.45 8.07 0.16
N LEU A 152 2.51 6.85 -0.36
CA LEU A 152 3.68 5.99 -0.22
C LEU A 152 4.89 6.57 -0.95
N ARG A 153 4.75 6.98 -2.21
CA ARG A 153 5.85 7.64 -2.95
C ARG A 153 6.38 8.84 -2.16
N HIS A 154 5.48 9.69 -1.66
CA HIS A 154 5.85 10.87 -0.89
C HIS A 154 6.53 10.52 0.43
N GLU A 155 5.88 9.67 1.22
CA GLU A 155 6.39 9.26 2.53
C GLU A 155 7.48 8.22 2.44
N TRP A 156 7.95 7.75 1.29
CA TRP A 156 9.16 6.92 1.13
C TRP A 156 10.28 7.59 0.34
N GLY A 157 10.01 8.74 -0.26
CA GLY A 157 11.01 9.50 -0.99
C GLY A 157 11.23 9.02 -2.43
N PHE A 158 10.19 8.46 -3.06
CA PHE A 158 10.23 7.98 -4.44
C PHE A 158 9.77 9.07 -5.41
N ASP A 159 10.03 8.90 -6.70
CA ASP A 159 9.54 9.77 -7.79
C ASP A 159 9.78 11.28 -7.55
N GLY A 160 10.95 11.64 -7.01
CA GLY A 160 11.32 13.04 -6.76
C GLY A 160 10.57 13.71 -5.61
N TYR A 161 9.89 12.93 -4.76
CA TYR A 161 9.39 13.36 -3.47
C TYR A 161 10.42 13.07 -2.36
N GLY A 162 10.47 13.86 -1.29
CA GLY A 162 11.38 13.65 -0.15
C GLY A 162 11.64 14.91 0.67
N GLU A 163 12.26 14.79 1.85
CA GLU A 163 12.59 15.96 2.70
C GLU A 163 13.74 16.81 2.13
N GLU A 164 14.41 16.35 1.07
CA GLU A 164 15.42 17.09 0.32
C GLU A 164 14.79 18.02 -0.75
N ASP A 165 13.60 18.57 -0.50
CA ASP A 165 12.90 19.54 -1.34
C ASP A 165 13.73 20.82 -1.66
N ASN A 166 14.91 21.00 -1.06
CA ASN A 166 15.81 22.15 -1.25
C ASN A 166 17.10 21.85 -2.03
N ILE A 167 17.41 20.60 -2.36
CA ILE A 167 18.55 20.26 -3.22
C ILE A 167 17.93 19.58 -4.43
N GLY A 168 17.80 20.34 -5.53
CA GLY A 168 17.10 19.93 -6.74
C GLY A 168 17.36 18.47 -7.09
N CYS A 169 16.30 17.74 -7.46
CA CYS A 169 16.31 16.30 -7.71
C CYS A 169 17.59 15.87 -8.44
N THR A 170 18.50 15.22 -7.72
CA THR A 170 19.79 14.76 -8.25
C THR A 170 19.66 13.69 -9.33
N ASP A 171 18.47 13.08 -9.44
CA ASP A 171 18.13 12.01 -10.39
C ASP A 171 17.34 12.51 -11.62
N GLY A 172 16.97 13.79 -11.69
CA GLY A 172 16.21 14.34 -12.84
C GLY A 172 14.81 13.73 -13.07
N ARG A 173 14.36 12.77 -12.23
CA ARG A 173 13.02 12.17 -12.32
C ARG A 173 11.94 13.19 -11.99
N ARG A 174 10.95 13.30 -12.88
CA ARG A 174 9.78 14.17 -12.71
C ARG A 174 8.86 13.61 -11.63
N ARG A 175 8.31 14.52 -10.81
CA ARG A 175 7.23 14.19 -9.87
C ARG A 175 6.03 13.61 -10.60
N ARG A 176 5.69 12.36 -10.30
CA ARG A 176 4.52 11.67 -10.86
C ARG A 176 3.25 12.39 -10.42
N GLU A 177 2.36 12.69 -11.36
CA GLU A 177 1.15 13.44 -11.06
C GLU A 177 0.04 12.47 -10.60
N VAL A 178 -0.83 12.94 -9.72
CA VAL A 178 -2.03 12.19 -9.36
C VAL A 178 -3.12 12.54 -10.35
N VAL A 179 -3.56 11.54 -11.09
CA VAL A 179 -4.67 11.66 -12.03
C VAL A 179 -5.83 10.83 -11.49
N LEU A 180 -7.01 11.47 -11.41
CA LEU A 180 -8.24 10.83 -10.98
C LEU A 180 -9.27 10.99 -12.10
N ARG A 181 -9.60 9.91 -12.81
CA ARG A 181 -10.55 9.94 -13.94
C ARG A 181 -10.16 10.99 -14.99
N GLY A 182 -8.86 11.08 -15.30
CA GLY A 182 -8.32 12.00 -16.31
C GLY A 182 -8.20 13.46 -15.85
N LYS A 183 -8.41 13.73 -14.56
CA LYS A 183 -8.21 15.07 -13.97
C LYS A 183 -6.98 15.08 -13.09
N LYS A 184 -6.12 16.08 -13.27
CA LYS A 184 -4.95 16.31 -12.40
C LYS A 184 -5.41 16.76 -11.02
N CYS A 185 -5.16 15.93 -10.01
CA CYS A 185 -5.65 16.12 -8.64
C CYS A 185 -4.52 16.17 -7.60
N THR A 186 -3.25 16.24 -8.01
CA THR A 186 -2.07 16.27 -7.13
C THR A 186 -2.20 17.27 -5.99
N LYS A 187 -2.61 18.52 -6.27
CA LYS A 187 -2.74 19.57 -5.24
C LYS A 187 -3.81 19.26 -4.19
N GLU A 188 -4.91 18.62 -4.61
CA GLU A 188 -5.98 18.24 -3.69
C GLU A 188 -5.52 17.11 -2.76
N ILE A 189 -4.94 16.05 -3.34
CA ILE A 189 -4.40 14.91 -2.59
C ILE A 189 -3.29 15.36 -1.64
N GLU A 190 -2.41 16.25 -2.11
CA GLU A 190 -1.35 16.82 -1.28
C GLU A 190 -1.91 17.58 -0.07
N ARG A 191 -2.94 18.42 -0.25
CA ARG A 191 -3.59 19.06 0.90
C ARG A 191 -4.06 18.02 1.92
N LYS A 192 -4.69 16.92 1.48
CA LYS A 192 -5.13 15.86 2.40
C LYS A 192 -3.97 15.23 3.17
N ARG A 193 -2.82 15.00 2.53
CA ARG A 193 -1.58 14.53 3.20
C ARG A 193 -1.16 15.44 4.36
N THR A 194 -1.25 16.77 4.17
CA THR A 194 -0.79 17.71 5.19
C THR A 194 -1.54 17.56 6.52
N PHE A 195 -2.82 17.15 6.46
CA PHE A 195 -3.68 16.92 7.62
C PHE A 195 -3.49 15.58 8.31
N PHE A 196 -2.71 14.64 7.75
CA PHE A 196 -2.46 13.35 8.38
C PHE A 196 -1.82 13.51 9.76
N SER A 197 -2.29 12.71 10.72
CA SER A 197 -1.69 12.63 12.04
C SER A 197 -0.23 12.22 11.99
N LYS A 198 0.54 12.64 13.01
CA LYS A 198 1.94 12.21 13.18
C LYS A 198 2.06 10.68 13.29
N SER A 199 1.05 10.03 13.89
CA SER A 199 1.02 8.58 14.05
C SER A 199 0.93 7.88 12.70
N LEU A 200 0.01 8.31 11.82
CA LEU A 200 -0.12 7.74 10.48
C LEU A 200 1.17 7.92 9.67
N LYS A 201 1.72 9.14 9.65
CA LYS A 201 2.99 9.41 8.96
C LYS A 201 4.12 8.52 9.47
N LYS A 202 4.19 8.28 10.79
CA LYS A 202 5.16 7.36 11.40
C LYS A 202 4.92 5.89 10.99
N LYS A 203 3.66 5.43 10.93
CA LYS A 203 3.29 4.09 10.44
C LYS A 203 3.83 3.87 9.02
N ILE A 204 3.59 4.83 8.12
CA ILE A 204 4.03 4.70 6.72
C ILE A 204 5.55 4.71 6.63
N ARG A 205 6.21 5.67 7.31
CA ARG A 205 7.67 5.80 7.30
C ARG A 205 8.41 4.64 7.95
N TYR A 206 7.77 3.89 8.83
CA TYR A 206 8.37 2.70 9.46
C TYR A 206 8.90 1.72 8.42
N TYR A 207 8.21 1.56 7.29
CA TYR A 207 8.62 0.63 6.24
C TYR A 207 9.83 1.09 5.42
N ARG A 208 10.25 2.37 5.51
CA ARG A 208 11.42 2.88 4.77
C ARG A 208 12.70 2.09 5.07
N GLN A 209 12.85 1.62 6.30
CA GLN A 209 14.05 0.88 6.73
C GLN A 209 14.20 -0.49 6.07
N PHE A 210 13.14 -1.00 5.43
CA PHE A 210 13.14 -2.27 4.71
C PHE A 210 13.31 -2.09 3.21
N ILE A 211 13.42 -0.86 2.72
CA ILE A 211 13.64 -0.57 1.30
C ILE A 211 15.11 -0.84 0.98
N PRO A 212 15.43 -1.85 0.16
CA PRO A 212 16.81 -2.14 -0.20
C PRO A 212 17.37 -1.06 -1.13
N GLU A 213 18.70 -0.92 -1.17
CA GLU A 213 19.37 0.02 -2.09
C GLU A 213 19.11 -0.32 -3.56
N THR A 214 18.86 -1.60 -3.85
CA THR A 214 18.53 -2.13 -5.17
C THR A 214 17.06 -1.91 -5.58
N HIS A 215 16.24 -1.32 -4.72
CA HIS A 215 14.82 -1.09 -5.00
C HIS A 215 14.63 -0.20 -6.24
N SER A 216 13.72 -0.56 -7.15
CA SER A 216 13.42 0.17 -8.39
C SER A 216 12.97 1.63 -8.17
N ARG A 217 12.45 1.89 -6.96
CA ARG A 217 11.73 3.09 -6.51
C ARG A 217 10.41 3.31 -7.25
N GLU A 218 9.96 2.31 -8.00
CA GLU A 218 8.61 2.25 -8.55
C GLU A 218 7.74 1.36 -7.66
N LEU A 219 6.50 1.80 -7.40
CA LEU A 219 5.52 0.97 -6.71
C LEU A 219 4.86 0.06 -7.75
N LYS A 220 5.30 -1.20 -7.83
CA LYS A 220 4.75 -2.23 -8.71
C LYS A 220 3.41 -2.75 -8.17
N VAL A 221 2.36 -1.93 -8.26
CA VAL A 221 1.01 -2.30 -7.84
C VAL A 221 -0.01 -2.01 -8.94
N ILE A 222 -0.89 -2.97 -9.20
CA ILE A 222 -2.00 -2.82 -10.14
C ILE A 222 -3.32 -3.21 -9.47
N GLY A 223 -4.42 -2.66 -9.99
CA GLY A 223 -5.76 -3.13 -9.68
C GLY A 223 -6.27 -4.04 -10.79
N ALA A 224 -6.85 -5.19 -10.45
CA ALA A 224 -7.60 -6.04 -11.37
C ALA A 224 -9.07 -6.05 -10.95
N TYR A 225 -9.99 -5.72 -11.87
CA TYR A 225 -11.40 -5.59 -11.50
C TYR A 225 -12.38 -6.09 -12.55
N LYS A 226 -13.58 -6.40 -12.06
CA LYS A 226 -14.78 -6.75 -12.85
C LYS A 226 -16.00 -6.05 -12.27
N LEU A 227 -17.13 -6.15 -12.96
CA LEU A 227 -18.43 -5.79 -12.41
C LEU A 227 -18.88 -6.88 -11.43
N THR A 228 -19.42 -6.48 -10.28
CA THR A 228 -20.05 -7.42 -9.34
C THR A 228 -21.36 -7.95 -9.89
N ALA A 229 -21.61 -9.24 -9.69
CA ALA A 229 -22.91 -9.87 -9.90
C ALA A 229 -23.68 -10.06 -8.57
N HIS A 230 -23.04 -9.79 -7.44
CA HIS A 230 -23.49 -10.15 -6.10
C HIS A 230 -23.52 -8.94 -5.14
N ASP A 231 -23.77 -7.72 -5.63
CA ASP A 231 -23.72 -6.52 -4.77
C ASP A 231 -24.70 -6.62 -3.60
N GLY A 232 -24.16 -6.62 -2.38
CA GLY A 232 -24.96 -6.72 -1.16
C GLY A 232 -25.36 -8.15 -0.76
N ASP A 233 -24.98 -9.17 -1.53
CA ASP A 233 -25.25 -10.58 -1.25
C ASP A 233 -24.30 -11.12 -0.16
N ARG A 234 -24.65 -10.86 1.09
CA ARG A 234 -23.83 -11.21 2.26
C ARG A 234 -23.61 -12.72 2.37
N GLU A 235 -24.62 -13.51 2.06
CA GLU A 235 -24.61 -14.97 2.12
C GLU A 235 -23.61 -15.54 1.11
N TYR A 236 -23.67 -15.09 -0.16
CA TYR A 236 -22.70 -15.48 -1.18
C TYR A 236 -21.25 -15.22 -0.76
N TYR A 237 -20.95 -14.01 -0.25
CA TYR A 237 -19.59 -13.67 0.17
C TYR A 237 -19.11 -14.51 1.35
N LYS A 238 -20.02 -14.82 2.30
CA LYS A 238 -19.72 -15.69 3.44
C LYS A 238 -19.43 -17.12 3.00
N GLU A 239 -20.23 -17.67 2.09
CA GLU A 239 -20.05 -19.01 1.56
C GLU A 239 -18.75 -19.14 0.78
N THR A 240 -18.49 -18.19 -0.13
CA THR A 240 -17.28 -18.15 -0.96
C THR A 240 -16.01 -18.10 -0.10
N LEU A 241 -16.01 -17.28 0.96
CA LEU A 241 -14.88 -17.18 1.87
C LEU A 241 -14.67 -18.47 2.68
N ASN A 242 -15.74 -19.04 3.23
CA ASN A 242 -15.64 -20.30 3.99
C ASN A 242 -15.13 -21.44 3.12
N GLU A 243 -15.57 -21.50 1.86
CA GLU A 243 -15.11 -22.51 0.91
C GLU A 243 -13.63 -22.32 0.58
N HIS A 244 -13.16 -21.08 0.41
CA HIS A 244 -11.73 -20.80 0.25
C HIS A 244 -10.90 -21.29 1.45
N LEU A 245 -11.35 -21.00 2.67
CA LEU A 245 -10.66 -21.44 3.89
C LEU A 245 -10.64 -22.96 4.04
N ARG A 246 -11.72 -23.66 3.66
CA ARG A 246 -11.76 -25.14 3.65
C ARG A 246 -10.70 -25.72 2.72
N ILE A 247 -10.60 -25.21 1.48
CA ILE A 247 -9.62 -25.68 0.49
C ILE A 247 -8.19 -25.40 0.94
N GLN A 248 -7.92 -24.24 1.55
CA GLN A 248 -6.59 -23.95 2.10
C GLN A 248 -6.22 -24.93 3.22
N SER A 249 -7.18 -25.27 4.09
CA SER A 249 -6.96 -26.20 5.21
C SER A 249 -6.72 -27.64 4.77
N SER A 250 -7.39 -28.12 3.72
CA SER A 250 -7.18 -29.46 3.15
C SER A 250 -5.82 -29.56 2.47
N THR A 251 -5.45 -28.56 1.67
CA THR A 251 -4.16 -28.52 0.95
C THR A 251 -2.97 -28.55 1.93
N SER A 252 -3.10 -27.87 3.08
CA SER A 252 -2.04 -27.83 4.09
C SER A 252 -1.85 -29.18 4.82
N ARG A 253 -2.89 -30.01 4.90
CA ARG A 253 -2.86 -31.33 5.55
C ARG A 253 -2.31 -32.44 4.66
N SER A 254 -2.50 -32.36 3.35
CA SER A 254 -1.98 -33.35 2.41
C SER A 254 -0.47 -33.23 2.18
N ARG A 255 0.11 -32.04 2.38
CA ARG A 255 1.56 -31.79 2.19
C ARG A 255 2.46 -32.35 3.31
N SER A 256 1.91 -32.88 4.40
CA SER A 256 2.70 -33.43 5.51
C SER A 256 2.93 -34.94 5.45
N HIS A 257 2.55 -35.64 4.37
CA HIS A 257 2.62 -37.10 4.36
C HIS A 257 3.13 -37.80 3.08
N ASP A 258 3.56 -37.09 2.04
CA ASP A 258 4.15 -37.74 0.87
C ASP A 258 5.43 -37.02 0.40
N ASP A 259 6.42 -37.85 0.09
CA ASP A 259 7.80 -37.60 -0.32
C ASP A 259 7.99 -36.67 -1.54
N ASP A 260 9.03 -35.84 -1.46
CA ASP A 260 10.17 -35.83 -2.40
C ASP A 260 9.86 -35.93 -3.91
N ARG A 261 8.98 -35.06 -4.41
CA ARG A 261 8.91 -34.72 -5.84
C ARG A 261 8.94 -33.21 -6.05
N ASN A 262 10.09 -32.75 -6.53
CA ASN A 262 10.26 -31.47 -7.22
C ASN A 262 9.38 -31.45 -8.48
N ASP A 263 8.08 -31.20 -8.31
CA ASP A 263 7.28 -30.55 -9.35
C ASP A 263 7.32 -29.04 -9.06
N ASP A 264 8.54 -28.49 -9.10
CA ASP A 264 8.79 -27.04 -9.07
C ASP A 264 8.62 -26.50 -10.49
N ASN A 265 7.45 -26.74 -11.10
CA ASN A 265 6.89 -25.82 -12.08
C ASN A 265 6.17 -24.73 -11.30
N GLY A 266 6.90 -24.06 -10.41
CA GLY A 266 6.45 -22.80 -9.86
C GLY A 266 6.34 -21.86 -11.06
N ASP A 267 5.11 -21.70 -11.57
CA ASP A 267 4.74 -20.60 -12.47
C ASP A 267 5.06 -19.30 -11.73
N ASP A 268 6.32 -18.89 -11.75
CA ASP A 268 6.78 -17.59 -11.28
C ASP A 268 6.42 -16.56 -12.34
N ASP A 269 5.11 -16.46 -12.60
CA ASP A 269 4.57 -15.58 -13.62
C ASP A 269 5.03 -14.15 -13.30
N SER A 270 5.85 -13.59 -14.19
CA SER A 270 6.19 -12.17 -14.16
C SER A 270 4.91 -11.31 -14.08
N LEU A 271 5.04 -10.06 -13.62
CA LEU A 271 3.87 -9.17 -13.49
C LEU A 271 3.11 -9.02 -14.82
N GLU A 272 3.81 -8.94 -15.95
CA GLU A 272 3.18 -8.82 -17.27
C GLU A 272 2.50 -10.12 -17.70
N ALA A 273 3.11 -11.29 -17.47
CA ALA A 273 2.44 -12.57 -17.71
C ALA A 273 1.17 -12.74 -16.86
N THR A 274 1.22 -12.31 -15.59
CA THR A 274 0.05 -12.28 -14.71
C THR A 274 -1.02 -11.33 -15.24
N ILE A 275 -0.64 -10.16 -15.75
CA ILE A 275 -1.57 -9.18 -16.36
C ILE A 275 -2.27 -9.81 -17.57
N GLU A 276 -1.52 -10.38 -18.51
CA GLU A 276 -2.07 -11.00 -19.72
C GLU A 276 -3.05 -12.12 -19.37
N LYS A 277 -2.70 -12.97 -18.41
CA LYS A 277 -3.57 -14.03 -17.90
C LYS A 277 -4.85 -13.48 -17.28
N LEU A 278 -4.76 -12.39 -16.51
CA LEU A 278 -5.95 -11.75 -15.92
C LEU A 278 -6.87 -11.12 -16.97
N GLU A 279 -6.31 -10.51 -18.01
CA GLU A 279 -7.07 -9.95 -19.13
C GLU A 279 -7.79 -11.05 -19.92
N GLN A 280 -7.14 -12.19 -20.17
CA GLN A 280 -7.77 -13.38 -20.78
C GLN A 280 -8.93 -13.92 -19.94
N LEU A 281 -8.82 -13.83 -18.61
CA LEU A 281 -9.89 -14.17 -17.67
C LEU A 281 -10.98 -13.10 -17.60
N GLY A 282 -10.88 -12.00 -18.36
CA GLY A 282 -11.86 -10.93 -18.47
C GLY A 282 -11.75 -9.88 -17.35
N PHE A 283 -10.64 -9.82 -16.61
CA PHE A 283 -10.39 -8.68 -15.71
C PHE A 283 -9.98 -7.46 -16.53
N LYS A 284 -10.44 -6.29 -16.08
CA LYS A 284 -9.89 -5.01 -16.50
C LYS A 284 -8.74 -4.62 -15.56
N ILE A 285 -7.68 -4.05 -16.12
CA ILE A 285 -6.51 -3.64 -15.36
C ILE A 285 -6.52 -2.13 -15.13
N PHE A 286 -6.29 -1.74 -13.87
CA PHE A 286 -6.07 -0.36 -13.45
C PHE A 286 -4.59 -0.16 -13.14
N ARG A 287 -3.95 0.72 -13.92
CA ARG A 287 -2.59 1.23 -13.69
C ARG A 287 -2.75 2.69 -13.27
N GLY A 288 -2.47 3.03 -12.01
CA GLY A 288 -2.62 4.40 -11.56
C GLY A 288 -1.50 5.35 -12.01
N GLY A 289 -1.70 6.65 -11.79
CA GLY A 289 -0.84 7.75 -12.19
C GLY A 289 -1.02 8.20 -13.65
N ASP A 290 0.07 8.69 -14.24
CA ASP A 290 0.12 9.27 -15.60
C ASP A 290 -0.39 8.31 -16.70
N ARG A 291 -0.31 6.99 -16.45
CA ARG A 291 -0.82 5.93 -17.35
C ARG A 291 -2.35 5.77 -17.30
N GLU A 292 -3.04 6.38 -16.33
CA GLU A 292 -4.51 6.39 -16.29
C GLU A 292 -5.09 7.11 -17.51
N GLN A 293 -4.43 8.17 -18.01
CA GLN A 293 -4.93 8.90 -19.18
C GLN A 293 -4.85 8.05 -20.45
N GLU A 294 -3.72 7.37 -20.68
CA GLU A 294 -3.55 6.41 -21.79
C GLU A 294 -4.63 5.31 -21.72
N TRP A 295 -4.90 4.81 -20.52
CA TRP A 295 -5.94 3.82 -20.27
C TRP A 295 -7.37 4.35 -20.49
N LEU A 296 -7.68 5.58 -20.07
CA LEU A 296 -8.96 6.23 -20.34
C LEU A 296 -9.18 6.45 -21.84
N ASP A 297 -8.11 6.75 -22.58
CA ASP A 297 -8.17 6.93 -24.02
C ASP A 297 -8.35 5.58 -24.75
N MET A 298 -7.80 4.48 -24.21
CA MET A 298 -8.10 3.10 -24.65
C MET A 298 -9.56 2.67 -24.41
N ILE A 299 -10.17 3.08 -23.29
CA ILE A 299 -11.60 2.77 -23.06
C ILE A 299 -12.51 3.54 -23.99
N LYS A 300 -12.24 4.83 -24.22
CA LYS A 300 -13.05 5.66 -25.13
C LYS A 300 -12.98 5.19 -26.57
N SER A 301 -11.84 4.64 -26.99
CA SER A 301 -11.67 4.06 -28.32
C SER A 301 -12.36 2.69 -28.46
N SER A 302 -12.35 1.86 -27.41
CA SER A 302 -13.06 0.56 -27.44
C SER A 302 -14.58 0.68 -27.34
N SER A 303 -15.11 1.72 -26.69
CA SER A 303 -16.57 1.97 -26.63
C SER A 303 -17.14 2.61 -27.89
N SER A 304 -16.30 3.21 -28.74
CA SER A 304 -16.71 3.78 -30.04
C SER A 304 -16.71 2.76 -31.18
N SER A 305 -16.02 1.62 -31.03
CA SER A 305 -15.97 0.54 -32.02
C SER A 305 -17.11 -0.47 -31.96
N THR A 306 -17.93 -0.48 -30.90
CA THR A 306 -19.06 -1.42 -30.72
C THR A 306 -20.42 -0.82 -31.10
N GLY A 307 -20.43 0.37 -31.72
CA GLY A 307 -21.62 1.14 -32.08
C GLY A 307 -21.89 1.27 -33.58
N THR A 308 -21.60 0.22 -34.36
CA THR A 308 -21.97 0.11 -35.79
C THR A 308 -22.48 -1.29 -36.10
#